data_AF-A0A7K9S2I2-F1
#
_entry.id   AF-A0A7K9S2I2-F1
#
_cell.length_a   1.000
_cell.length_b   1.000
_cell.length_c   1.000
_cell.angle_alpha   90.00
_cell.angle_beta   90.00
_cell.angle_gamma   90.00
#
_symmetry.space_group_name_H-M   'P 1'
#
loop_
_entity.id
_entity.type
_entity.pdbx_description
1 polymer ?
#
loop_
_entity_poly.entity_id
_entity_poly.type
_entity_poly.pdbx_seq_one_letter_code
_entity_poly.pdbx_strand_id
1 'polypeptide(L)'
;RYLRTLYLGLQSRWQAEHRRRHFYWRMMFESADISMLRLLEAFLKSAPQLVLQLSIMVQQNSIEPLQGFSASASLVSLAWMIASYQKVLRDSREDKMPMSYKGAVVQILWHLFTIAARAIAFALFASVFQLYFGIFIVTHWCIMTFWIIQGETDFCMSKWEEIIYNMVVGIIYIFCWFNVKEGRSRYRMCIYYIITLSENAALTILWFLYYDRQTTSDFNALILVCVVSSSFALGIFFMFIYYCLLHPN
;
A
#
# COMPACT_ATOMS: atom_id res chain seq x y z
N ARG A 1 15.92 7.50 26.06
CA ARG A 1 15.35 8.08 24.82
C ARG A 1 13.86 8.44 25.00
N TYR A 2 13.01 7.52 25.47
CA TYR A 2 11.60 7.78 25.81
C TYR A 2 11.37 8.85 26.91
N LEU A 3 12.24 8.93 27.91
CA LEU A 3 12.19 10.00 28.92
C LEU A 3 12.47 11.38 28.34
N ARG A 4 13.25 11.46 27.26
CA ARG A 4 13.58 12.72 26.59
C ARG A 4 12.37 13.26 25.81
N THR A 5 11.62 12.37 25.17
CA THR A 5 10.32 12.70 24.53
C THR A 5 9.26 13.12 25.55
N LEU A 6 9.24 12.49 26.73
CA LEU A 6 8.27 12.84 27.78
C LEU A 6 8.64 14.18 28.45
N TYR A 7 9.94 14.44 28.65
CA TYR A 7 10.46 15.69 29.15
C TYR A 7 10.23 16.86 28.17
N LEU A 8 10.44 16.65 26.87
CA LEU A 8 10.14 17.63 25.83
C LEU A 8 8.63 17.90 25.70
N GLY A 9 7.78 16.88 25.90
CA GLY A 9 6.33 17.02 25.96
C GLY A 9 5.86 17.92 27.10
N LEU A 10 6.44 17.74 28.30
CA LEU A 10 6.19 18.57 29.48
C LEU A 10 6.73 20.00 29.31
N GLN A 11 7.93 20.15 28.76
CA GLN A 11 8.53 21.46 28.51
C GLN A 11 7.77 22.26 27.43
N SER A 12 7.12 21.57 26.49
CA SER A 12 6.24 22.23 25.52
C SER A 12 5.07 22.94 26.20
N ARG A 13 4.53 22.41 27.32
CA ARG A 13 3.41 23.03 28.05
C ARG A 13 3.78 24.38 28.68
N TRP A 14 5.07 24.70 28.80
CA TRP A 14 5.53 25.87 29.54
C TRP A 14 6.09 27.00 28.65
N GLN A 15 6.22 26.83 27.32
CA GLN A 15 6.83 27.84 26.44
C GLN A 15 5.87 28.48 25.43
N ALA A 16 6.12 29.76 25.14
CA ALA A 16 5.35 30.65 24.27
C ALA A 16 4.97 30.01 22.91
N GLU A 17 3.70 30.21 22.53
CA GLU A 17 2.97 29.60 21.40
C GLU A 17 3.77 29.47 20.09
N HIS A 18 4.56 30.50 19.75
CA HIS A 18 5.25 30.55 18.46
C HIS A 18 6.42 29.56 18.35
N ARG A 19 7.15 29.32 19.44
CA ARG A 19 8.26 28.35 19.49
C ARG A 19 7.71 26.92 19.59
N ARG A 20 6.56 26.77 20.26
CA ARG A 20 5.83 25.52 20.42
C ARG A 20 5.34 24.95 19.10
N ARG A 21 4.78 25.80 18.23
CA ARG A 21 4.42 25.41 16.85
C ARG A 21 5.64 24.94 16.07
N HIS A 22 6.75 25.69 16.07
CA HIS A 22 7.94 25.29 15.31
C HIS A 22 8.53 23.93 15.78
N PHE A 23 8.60 23.69 17.09
CA PHE A 23 9.04 22.39 17.63
C PHE A 23 8.03 21.27 17.35
N TYR A 24 6.73 21.57 17.41
CA TYR A 24 5.67 20.63 17.07
C TYR A 24 5.74 20.24 15.59
N TRP A 25 5.84 21.21 14.68
CA TRP A 25 6.02 20.99 13.23
C TRP A 25 7.26 20.15 12.90
N ARG A 26 8.41 20.46 13.52
CA ARG A 26 9.64 19.68 13.33
C ARG A 26 9.50 18.26 13.88
N MET A 27 8.83 18.10 15.02
CA MET A 27 8.53 16.79 15.60
C MET A 27 7.57 15.97 14.74
N MET A 28 6.59 16.62 14.10
CA MET A 28 5.65 15.96 13.20
C MET A 28 6.31 15.51 11.90
N PHE A 29 7.21 16.34 11.33
CA PHE A 29 7.99 15.98 10.15
C PHE A 29 8.89 14.76 10.43
N GLU A 30 9.66 14.82 11.50
CA GLU A 30 10.50 13.70 11.95
C GLU A 30 9.66 12.45 12.28
N SER A 31 8.48 12.63 12.88
CA SER A 31 7.56 11.52 13.16
C SER A 31 6.97 10.93 11.88
N ALA A 32 6.70 11.73 10.85
CA ALA A 32 6.24 11.27 9.55
C ALA A 32 7.34 10.47 8.85
N ASP A 33 8.57 10.97 8.82
CA ASP A 33 9.71 10.26 8.23
C ASP A 33 9.98 8.91 8.91
N ILE A 34 9.99 8.88 10.24
CA ILE A 34 10.16 7.63 11.00
C ILE A 34 8.99 6.69 10.77
N SER A 35 7.77 7.20 10.57
CA SER A 35 6.59 6.38 10.28
C SER A 35 6.61 5.82 8.86
N MET A 36 7.11 6.60 7.89
CA MET A 36 7.31 6.19 6.51
C MET A 36 8.39 5.12 6.38
N LEU A 37 9.52 5.29 7.07
CA LEU A 37 10.59 4.29 7.11
C LEU A 37 10.10 2.99 7.75
N ARG A 38 9.36 3.07 8.86
CA ARG A 38 8.73 1.89 9.47
C ARG A 38 7.71 1.23 8.55
N LEU A 39 6.93 2.03 7.82
CA LEU A 39 6.00 1.52 6.82
C LEU A 39 6.76 0.77 5.71
N LEU A 40 7.81 1.36 5.16
CA LEU A 40 8.64 0.74 4.13
C LEU A 40 9.32 -0.54 4.64
N GLU A 41 9.90 -0.53 5.84
CA GLU A 41 10.54 -1.71 6.42
C GLU A 41 9.53 -2.85 6.60
N ALA A 42 8.36 -2.56 7.18
CA ALA A 42 7.29 -3.55 7.32
C ALA A 42 6.79 -4.03 5.95
N PHE A 43 6.70 -3.12 4.97
CA PHE A 43 6.23 -3.42 3.63
C PHE A 43 7.20 -4.32 2.86
N LEU A 44 8.49 -3.96 2.84
CA LEU A 44 9.56 -4.74 2.22
C LEU A 44 9.79 -6.08 2.90
N LYS A 45 9.44 -6.23 4.18
CA LYS A 45 9.52 -7.51 4.89
C LYS A 45 8.28 -8.37 4.65
N SER A 46 7.09 -7.80 4.90
CA SER A 46 5.83 -8.55 4.91
C SER A 46 5.29 -8.83 3.51
N ALA A 47 5.51 -7.96 2.51
CA ALA A 47 4.98 -8.19 1.16
C ALA A 47 5.70 -9.35 0.44
N PRO A 48 7.05 -9.45 0.42
CA PRO A 48 7.74 -10.61 -0.15
C PRO A 48 7.45 -11.88 0.64
N GLN A 49 7.37 -11.79 1.98
CA GLN A 49 7.00 -12.92 2.83
C GLN A 49 5.59 -13.44 2.49
N LEU A 50 4.63 -12.54 2.28
CA LEU A 50 3.27 -12.88 1.88
C LEU A 50 3.23 -13.54 0.49
N VAL A 51 3.91 -12.96 -0.51
CA VAL A 51 3.97 -13.51 -1.87
C VAL A 51 4.61 -14.90 -1.86
N LEU A 52 5.70 -15.08 -1.11
CA LEU A 52 6.36 -16.36 -0.97
C LEU A 52 5.45 -17.39 -0.30
N GLN A 53 4.83 -17.02 0.83
CA GLN A 53 3.91 -17.92 1.55
C GLN A 53 2.73 -18.35 0.66
N LEU A 54 2.11 -17.40 -0.06
CA LEU A 54 1.04 -17.70 -1.00
C LEU A 54 1.53 -18.59 -2.16
N SER A 55 2.74 -18.37 -2.68
CA SER A 55 3.29 -19.19 -3.77
C SER A 55 3.51 -20.64 -3.35
N ILE A 56 3.96 -20.87 -2.11
CA ILE A 56 4.15 -22.21 -1.54
C ILE A 56 2.78 -22.88 -1.34
N MET A 57 1.78 -22.16 -0.83
CA MET A 57 0.42 -22.69 -0.67
C MET A 57 -0.20 -23.11 -2.00
N VAL A 58 0.03 -22.34 -3.07
CA VAL A 58 -0.41 -22.68 -4.43
C VAL A 58 0.32 -23.93 -4.94
N GLN A 59 1.63 -24.05 -4.74
CA GLN A 59 2.41 -25.21 -5.16
C GLN A 59 2.06 -26.50 -4.40
N GLN A 60 1.73 -26.41 -3.11
CA GLN A 60 1.39 -27.56 -2.28
C GLN A 60 -0.08 -28.02 -2.45
N ASN A 61 -0.90 -27.26 -3.19
CA ASN A 61 -2.34 -27.51 -3.44
C ASN A 61 -3.14 -27.85 -2.15
N SER A 62 -2.61 -27.46 -0.99
CA SER A 62 -3.13 -27.74 0.35
C SER A 62 -3.16 -26.42 1.10
N ILE A 63 -4.35 -25.83 1.19
CA ILE A 63 -4.57 -24.56 1.88
C ILE A 63 -4.69 -24.90 3.37
N GLU A 64 -3.56 -24.93 4.07
CA GLU A 64 -3.59 -25.02 5.53
C GLU A 64 -4.28 -23.75 6.07
N PRO A 65 -5.44 -23.87 6.76
CA PRO A 65 -6.22 -22.71 7.20
C PRO A 65 -5.42 -21.78 8.11
N LEU A 66 -4.44 -22.34 8.84
CA LEU A 66 -3.52 -21.59 9.69
C LEU A 66 -2.58 -20.66 8.89
N GLN A 67 -2.06 -21.13 7.75
CA GLN A 67 -1.22 -20.32 6.88
C GLN A 67 -2.03 -19.21 6.20
N GLY A 68 -3.27 -19.51 5.78
CA GLY A 68 -4.19 -18.51 5.23
C GLY A 68 -4.55 -17.42 6.24
N PHE A 69 -4.75 -17.79 7.50
CA PHE A 69 -4.98 -16.84 8.59
C PHE A 69 -3.76 -15.94 8.85
N SER A 70 -2.55 -16.50 8.86
CA SER A 70 -1.30 -15.73 9.03
C SER A 70 -1.06 -14.73 7.89
N ALA A 71 -1.30 -15.16 6.65
CA ALA A 71 -1.24 -14.30 5.46
C ALA A 71 -2.24 -13.15 5.55
N SER A 72 -3.48 -13.46 5.96
CA SER A 72 -4.55 -12.46 6.15
C SER A 72 -4.21 -11.47 7.27
N ALA A 73 -3.67 -11.94 8.40
CA ALA A 73 -3.25 -11.09 9.51
C ALA A 73 -2.12 -10.12 9.09
N SER A 74 -1.18 -10.59 8.28
CA SER A 74 -0.09 -9.76 7.74
C SER A 74 -0.62 -8.68 6.79
N LEU A 75 -1.57 -9.02 5.94
CA LEU A 75 -2.28 -8.07 5.07
C LEU A 75 -3.04 -7.00 5.87
N VAL A 76 -3.75 -7.40 6.92
CA VAL A 76 -4.47 -6.48 7.82
C VAL A 76 -3.50 -5.55 8.53
N SER A 77 -2.35 -6.07 8.99
CA SER A 77 -1.29 -5.26 9.61
C SER A 77 -0.75 -4.21 8.63
N LEU A 78 -0.47 -4.59 7.38
CA LEU A 78 -0.01 -3.65 6.34
C LEU A 78 -1.08 -2.57 6.04
N ALA A 79 -2.33 -2.97 5.84
CA ALA A 79 -3.42 -2.03 5.59
C ALA A 79 -3.61 -1.06 6.78
N TRP A 80 -3.50 -1.56 8.02
CA TRP A 80 -3.55 -0.76 9.23
C TRP A 80 -2.40 0.24 9.32
N MET A 81 -1.17 -0.18 8.99
CA MET A 81 0.00 0.70 8.97
C MET A 81 -0.16 1.83 7.95
N ILE A 82 -0.66 1.53 6.74
CA ILE A 82 -0.93 2.53 5.69
C ILE A 82 -1.95 3.55 6.18
N ALA A 83 -3.07 3.10 6.75
CA ALA A 83 -4.12 3.98 7.22
C ALA A 83 -3.68 4.82 8.43
N SER A 84 -2.92 4.22 9.35
CA SER A 84 -2.34 4.94 10.50
C SER A 84 -1.35 6.01 10.03
N TYR A 85 -0.54 5.73 9.01
CA TYR A 85 0.38 6.70 8.44
C TYR A 85 -0.36 7.85 7.75
N GLN A 86 -1.38 7.55 6.94
CA GLN A 86 -2.22 8.57 6.30
C GLN A 86 -2.93 9.44 7.33
N LYS A 87 -3.38 8.86 8.45
CA LYS A 87 -3.96 9.62 9.55
C LYS A 87 -2.95 10.58 10.18
N VAL A 88 -1.72 10.14 10.46
CA VAL A 88 -0.65 10.98 11.04
C VAL A 88 -0.23 12.10 10.08
N LEU A 89 -0.10 11.80 8.79
CA LEU A 89 0.16 12.80 7.74
C LEU A 89 -0.95 13.85 7.60
N ARG A 90 -2.20 13.44 7.83
CA ARG A 90 -3.34 14.37 7.77
C ARG A 90 -3.42 15.22 9.03
N ASP A 91 -3.18 14.63 10.19
CA ASP A 91 -3.15 15.32 11.49
C ASP A 91 -1.98 16.32 11.58
N SER A 92 -0.90 16.09 10.81
CA SER A 92 0.19 17.07 10.68
C SER A 92 -0.14 18.28 9.83
N ARG A 93 -1.24 18.26 9.07
CA ARG A 93 -1.71 19.42 8.31
C ARG A 93 -2.76 20.16 9.14
N GLU A 94 -2.39 21.31 9.72
CA GLU A 94 -3.25 22.17 10.57
C GLU A 94 -4.60 22.60 9.92
N ASP A 95 -4.82 22.37 8.61
CA ASP A 95 -5.94 22.88 7.82
C ASP A 95 -7.17 21.96 7.65
N LYS A 96 -7.20 20.72 8.18
CA LYS A 96 -8.34 19.80 7.94
C LYS A 96 -8.92 19.15 9.18
N MET A 97 -10.26 19.05 9.19
CA MET A 97 -11.03 18.33 10.21
C MET A 97 -10.59 16.85 10.33
N PRO A 98 -10.59 16.29 11.55
CA PRO A 98 -10.20 14.92 11.81
C PRO A 98 -11.07 13.96 11.01
N MET A 99 -10.42 12.98 10.39
CA MET A 99 -11.07 12.00 9.53
C MET A 99 -12.06 11.16 10.34
N SER A 100 -13.31 11.05 9.86
CA SER A 100 -14.32 10.23 10.51
C SER A 100 -13.84 8.79 10.63
N TYR A 101 -14.02 8.18 11.81
CA TYR A 101 -13.61 6.79 12.09
C TYR A 101 -14.18 5.80 11.06
N LYS A 102 -15.40 6.06 10.55
CA LYS A 102 -16.02 5.27 9.47
C LYS A 102 -15.23 5.35 8.17
N GLY A 103 -14.69 6.52 7.82
CA GLY A 103 -13.90 6.73 6.60
C GLY A 103 -12.57 5.99 6.63
N ALA A 104 -11.91 5.99 7.80
CA ALA A 104 -10.68 5.24 8.01
C ALA A 104 -10.89 3.72 7.86
N VAL A 105 -12.00 3.18 8.39
CA VAL A 105 -12.31 1.74 8.26
C VAL A 105 -12.56 1.36 6.79
N VAL A 106 -13.35 2.15 6.05
CA VAL A 106 -13.60 1.87 4.62
C VAL A 106 -12.32 1.99 3.80
N GLN A 107 -11.45 2.94 4.12
CA GLN A 107 -10.14 3.09 3.47
C GLN A 107 -9.22 1.90 3.75
N ILE A 108 -9.20 1.39 4.99
CA ILE A 108 -8.47 0.16 5.34
C ILE A 108 -8.99 -1.01 4.52
N LEU A 109 -10.32 -1.19 4.44
CA LEU A 109 -10.93 -2.29 3.69
C LEU A 109 -10.60 -2.19 2.18
N TRP A 110 -10.71 -1.01 1.60
CA TRP A 110 -10.32 -0.77 0.21
C TRP A 110 -8.86 -1.17 -0.06
N HIS A 111 -7.92 -0.69 0.75
CA HIS A 111 -6.51 -1.04 0.61
C HIS A 111 -6.26 -2.53 0.86
N LEU A 112 -6.93 -3.13 1.84
CA LEU A 112 -6.81 -4.56 2.14
C LEU A 112 -7.15 -5.43 0.94
N PHE A 113 -8.33 -5.22 0.32
CA PHE A 113 -8.78 -6.03 -0.81
C PHE A 113 -7.93 -5.81 -2.07
N THR A 114 -7.53 -4.56 -2.35
CA THR A 114 -6.68 -4.26 -3.51
C THR A 114 -5.27 -4.83 -3.37
N ILE A 115 -4.65 -4.73 -2.18
CA ILE A 115 -3.35 -5.34 -1.89
C ILE A 115 -3.45 -6.86 -1.95
N ALA A 116 -4.50 -7.45 -1.37
CA ALA A 116 -4.70 -8.90 -1.38
C ALA A 116 -4.79 -9.45 -2.81
N ALA A 117 -5.62 -8.84 -3.67
CA ALA A 117 -5.74 -9.24 -5.07
C ALA A 117 -4.40 -9.19 -5.81
N ARG A 118 -3.62 -8.12 -5.61
CA ARG A 118 -2.31 -7.92 -6.24
C ARG A 118 -1.25 -8.89 -5.71
N ALA A 119 -1.23 -9.14 -4.40
CA ALA A 119 -0.33 -10.11 -3.79
C ALA A 119 -0.59 -11.54 -4.29
N ILE A 120 -1.86 -11.93 -4.43
CA ILE A 120 -2.22 -13.24 -5.00
C ILE A 120 -1.81 -13.31 -6.47
N ALA A 121 -2.07 -12.27 -7.28
CA ALA A 121 -1.65 -12.24 -8.68
C ALA A 121 -0.12 -12.36 -8.84
N PHE A 122 0.65 -11.69 -7.99
CA PHE A 122 2.11 -11.83 -7.95
C PHE A 122 2.56 -13.21 -7.50
N ALA A 123 1.92 -13.80 -6.50
CA ALA A 123 2.23 -15.15 -6.02
C ALA A 123 1.97 -16.21 -7.10
N LEU A 124 0.87 -16.09 -7.84
CA LEU A 124 0.55 -16.95 -8.98
C LEU A 124 1.63 -16.80 -10.07
N PHE A 125 1.93 -15.59 -10.50
CA PHE A 125 2.95 -15.39 -11.53
C PHE A 125 4.35 -15.88 -11.10
N ALA A 126 4.74 -15.60 -9.86
CA ALA A 126 6.02 -16.04 -9.29
C ALA A 126 6.11 -17.57 -9.17
N SER A 127 4.99 -18.29 -9.04
CA SER A 127 5.01 -19.75 -8.94
C SER A 127 5.46 -20.43 -10.24
N VAL A 128 5.31 -19.75 -11.39
CA VAL A 128 5.69 -20.27 -12.72
C VAL A 128 6.95 -19.60 -13.24
N PHE A 129 7.10 -18.28 -13.07
CA PHE A 129 8.18 -17.50 -13.69
C PHE A 129 9.02 -16.71 -12.66
N GLN A 130 9.77 -17.42 -11.81
CA GLN A 130 10.56 -16.84 -10.73
C GLN A 130 11.56 -15.74 -11.17
N LEU A 131 12.32 -15.97 -12.25
CA LEU A 131 13.31 -14.99 -12.74
C LEU A 131 12.65 -13.77 -13.40
N TYR A 132 11.61 -13.99 -14.22
CA TYR A 132 10.90 -12.90 -14.89
C TYR A 132 10.11 -12.03 -13.91
N PHE A 133 9.66 -12.60 -12.78
CA PHE A 133 9.01 -11.83 -11.72
C PHE A 133 9.91 -10.74 -11.15
N GLY A 134 11.19 -11.04 -10.92
CA GLY A 134 12.16 -10.03 -10.44
C GLY A 134 12.32 -8.86 -11.43
N ILE A 135 12.47 -9.18 -12.72
CA ILE A 135 12.59 -8.17 -13.79
C ILE A 135 11.32 -7.33 -13.89
N PHE A 136 10.15 -7.97 -13.81
CA PHE A 136 8.86 -7.29 -13.82
C PHE A 136 8.72 -6.29 -12.66
N ILE A 137 9.05 -6.70 -11.43
CA ILE A 137 8.96 -5.85 -10.25
C ILE A 137 9.89 -4.62 -10.37
N VAL A 138 11.14 -4.82 -10.79
CA VAL A 138 12.09 -3.71 -10.98
C VAL A 138 11.62 -2.76 -12.07
N THR A 139 11.14 -3.29 -13.21
CA THR A 139 10.64 -2.48 -14.33
C THR A 139 9.41 -1.69 -13.92
N HIS A 140 8.46 -2.32 -13.26
CA HIS A 140 7.25 -1.69 -12.76
C HIS A 140 7.56 -0.59 -11.74
N TRP A 141 8.51 -0.84 -10.82
CA TRP A 141 8.99 0.16 -9.87
C TRP A 141 9.58 1.39 -10.57
N CYS A 142 10.43 1.19 -11.58
CA CYS A 142 11.01 2.28 -12.36
C CYS A 142 9.91 3.11 -13.06
N ILE A 143 8.93 2.46 -13.68
CA ILE A 143 7.80 3.12 -14.36
C ILE A 143 6.97 3.94 -13.37
N MET A 144 6.58 3.34 -12.23
CA MET A 144 5.78 4.03 -11.22
C MET A 144 6.53 5.21 -10.58
N THR A 145 7.82 5.04 -10.29
CA THR A 145 8.67 6.11 -9.75
C THR A 145 8.81 7.26 -10.74
N PHE A 146 9.06 6.95 -12.01
CA PHE A 146 9.13 7.97 -13.06
C PHE A 146 7.79 8.70 -13.23
N TRP A 147 6.67 7.99 -13.18
CA TRP A 147 5.34 8.59 -13.25
C TRP A 147 5.06 9.55 -12.09
N ILE A 148 5.49 9.19 -10.87
CA ILE A 148 5.37 10.07 -9.70
C ILE A 148 6.22 11.34 -9.87
N ILE A 149 7.47 11.20 -10.30
CA ILE A 149 8.42 12.32 -10.49
C ILE A 149 7.91 13.31 -11.56
N GLN A 150 7.37 12.80 -12.68
CA GLN A 150 6.77 13.64 -13.73
C GLN A 150 5.47 14.32 -13.29
N GLY A 151 4.89 13.91 -12.16
CA GLY A 151 3.62 14.41 -11.64
C GLY A 151 3.66 15.80 -10.98
N GLU A 152 4.77 16.53 -11.06
CA GLU A 152 5.09 17.80 -10.38
C GLU A 152 4.88 17.75 -8.86
N THR A 153 5.86 17.20 -8.14
CA THR A 153 5.90 17.17 -6.67
C THR A 153 6.47 18.44 -6.06
N ASP A 154 5.87 19.60 -6.32
CA ASP A 154 6.37 20.91 -5.84
C ASP A 154 6.24 21.10 -4.29
N PHE A 155 6.96 20.31 -3.49
CA PHE A 155 6.77 20.20 -2.02
C PHE A 155 8.05 20.29 -1.18
N CYS A 156 9.26 20.28 -1.76
CA CYS A 156 10.50 20.26 -0.95
C CYS A 156 11.49 21.39 -1.31
N MET A 157 12.15 21.91 -0.27
CA MET A 157 13.21 22.93 -0.35
C MET A 157 14.53 22.38 -0.95
N SER A 158 14.68 21.06 -1.09
CA SER A 158 15.86 20.36 -1.63
C SER A 158 15.45 19.28 -2.63
N LYS A 159 15.96 19.34 -3.86
CA LYS A 159 15.63 18.40 -4.96
C LYS A 159 15.98 16.93 -4.66
N TRP A 160 16.98 16.67 -3.82
CA TRP A 160 17.43 15.29 -3.53
C TRP A 160 16.50 14.55 -2.56
N GLU A 161 15.97 15.27 -1.57
CA GLU A 161 15.07 14.70 -0.56
C GLU A 161 13.72 14.31 -1.19
N GLU A 162 13.24 15.14 -2.13
CA GLU A 162 12.05 14.86 -2.92
C GLU A 162 12.20 13.62 -3.80
N ILE A 163 13.36 13.43 -4.44
CA ILE A 163 13.64 12.25 -5.26
C ILE A 163 13.62 10.98 -4.40
N ILE A 164 14.28 11.00 -3.24
CA ILE A 164 14.30 9.85 -2.32
C ILE A 164 12.88 9.54 -1.83
N TYR A 165 12.11 10.57 -1.45
CA TYR A 165 10.72 10.40 -1.04
C TYR A 165 9.87 9.77 -2.15
N ASN A 166 9.98 10.28 -3.39
CA ASN A 166 9.25 9.74 -4.54
C ASN A 166 9.67 8.31 -4.89
N MET A 167 10.95 7.95 -4.74
CA MET A 167 11.42 6.56 -4.90
C MET A 167 10.78 5.61 -3.89
N VAL A 168 10.69 6.02 -2.62
CA VAL A 168 10.05 5.22 -1.55
C VAL A 168 8.56 5.05 -1.82
N VAL A 169 7.88 6.13 -2.20
CA VAL A 169 6.46 6.07 -2.60
C VAL A 169 6.30 5.15 -3.81
N GLY A 170 7.23 5.19 -4.77
CA GLY A 170 7.27 4.29 -5.92
C GLY A 170 7.27 2.82 -5.51
N ILE A 171 7.95 2.44 -4.43
CA ILE A 171 7.93 1.06 -3.90
C ILE A 171 6.53 0.68 -3.41
N ILE A 172 5.86 1.57 -2.69
CA ILE A 172 4.49 1.33 -2.19
C ILE A 172 3.52 1.19 -3.37
N TYR A 173 3.71 1.98 -4.44
CA TYR A 173 2.90 1.96 -5.66
C TYR A 173 2.97 0.64 -6.42
N ILE A 174 4.01 -0.18 -6.21
CA ILE A 174 4.09 -1.54 -6.77
C ILE A 174 2.94 -2.41 -6.29
N PHE A 175 2.36 -2.12 -5.11
CA PHE A 175 1.34 -2.98 -4.50
C PHE A 175 0.02 -2.25 -4.23
N CYS A 176 0.06 -0.96 -3.88
CA CYS A 176 -1.16 -0.19 -3.67
C CYS A 176 -1.00 1.28 -4.01
N TRP A 177 -2.13 1.89 -4.39
CA TRP A 177 -2.20 3.33 -4.56
C TRP A 177 -2.01 4.03 -3.21
N PHE A 178 -0.92 4.77 -3.07
CA PHE A 178 -0.68 5.61 -1.90
C PHE A 178 -0.88 7.09 -2.25
N ASN A 179 -1.96 7.70 -1.75
CA ASN A 179 -2.24 9.10 -2.09
C ASN A 179 -1.35 10.07 -1.29
N VAL A 180 -0.20 10.44 -1.84
CA VAL A 180 0.75 11.39 -1.23
C VAL A 180 0.22 12.83 -1.26
N LYS A 181 -0.50 13.22 -2.33
CA LYS A 181 -1.07 14.56 -2.49
C LYS A 181 -2.58 14.45 -2.59
N GLU A 182 -3.30 14.86 -1.54
CA GLU A 182 -4.77 15.03 -1.54
C GLU A 182 -5.22 16.23 -2.43
N GLY A 183 -4.80 16.26 -3.71
CA GLY A 183 -5.19 17.24 -4.72
C GLY A 183 -6.05 16.64 -5.85
N ARG A 184 -6.49 17.49 -6.80
CA ARG A 184 -7.35 17.16 -7.97
C ARG A 184 -6.75 16.05 -8.86
N SER A 185 -6.88 14.80 -8.44
CA SER A 185 -6.18 13.67 -9.05
C SER A 185 -7.10 12.45 -9.26
N ARG A 186 -8.41 12.66 -9.42
CA ARG A 186 -9.35 11.57 -9.75
C ARG A 186 -8.95 10.87 -11.06
N TYR A 187 -8.45 11.62 -12.04
CA TYR A 187 -7.98 11.07 -13.30
C TYR A 187 -6.71 10.21 -13.15
N ARG A 188 -5.67 10.70 -12.43
CA ARG A 188 -4.45 9.88 -12.21
C ARG A 188 -4.75 8.62 -11.41
N MET A 189 -5.67 8.73 -10.45
CA MET A 189 -6.16 7.58 -9.69
C MET A 189 -6.86 6.56 -10.60
N CYS A 190 -7.77 6.99 -11.48
CA CYS A 190 -8.40 6.11 -12.46
C CYS A 190 -7.37 5.42 -13.38
N ILE A 191 -6.39 6.16 -13.91
CA ILE A 191 -5.32 5.57 -14.74
C ILE A 191 -4.57 4.49 -13.94
N TYR A 192 -4.21 4.76 -12.69
CA TYR A 192 -3.48 3.78 -11.88
C TYR A 192 -4.28 2.50 -11.66
N TYR A 193 -5.57 2.62 -11.37
CA TYR A 193 -6.44 1.46 -11.18
C TYR A 193 -6.68 0.68 -12.47
N ILE A 194 -6.74 1.35 -13.62
CA ILE A 194 -6.81 0.69 -14.94
C ILE A 194 -5.52 -0.06 -15.23
N ILE A 195 -4.36 0.57 -15.04
CA ILE A 195 -3.05 -0.08 -15.21
C ILE A 195 -2.96 -1.29 -14.28
N THR A 196 -3.28 -1.12 -13.00
CA THR A 196 -3.26 -2.21 -12.02
C THR A 196 -4.21 -3.36 -12.37
N LEU A 197 -5.42 -3.04 -12.85
CA LEU A 197 -6.37 -4.06 -13.31
C LEU A 197 -5.80 -4.83 -14.50
N SER A 198 -5.25 -4.11 -15.49
CA SER A 198 -4.65 -4.72 -16.68
C SER A 198 -3.46 -5.61 -16.34
N GLU A 199 -2.61 -5.18 -15.39
CA GLU A 199 -1.48 -5.96 -14.91
C GLU A 199 -1.94 -7.22 -14.16
N ASN A 200 -2.85 -7.08 -13.20
CA ASN A 200 -3.39 -8.23 -12.45
C ASN A 200 -4.06 -9.25 -13.38
N ALA A 201 -4.83 -8.77 -14.36
CA ALA A 201 -5.44 -9.61 -15.37
C ALA A 201 -4.38 -10.31 -16.24
N ALA A 202 -3.39 -9.57 -16.75
CA ALA A 202 -2.32 -10.13 -17.58
C ALA A 202 -1.51 -11.20 -16.81
N LEU A 203 -1.14 -10.93 -15.56
CA LEU A 203 -0.39 -11.87 -14.72
C LEU A 203 -1.20 -13.14 -14.42
N THR A 204 -2.49 -12.99 -14.12
CA THR A 204 -3.37 -14.12 -13.83
C THR A 204 -3.68 -14.94 -15.08
N ILE A 205 -3.84 -14.29 -16.25
CA ILE A 205 -3.99 -14.96 -17.55
C ILE A 205 -2.71 -15.71 -17.93
N LEU A 206 -1.55 -15.08 -17.80
CA LEU A 206 -0.26 -15.73 -18.08
C LEU A 206 -0.05 -16.95 -17.19
N TRP A 207 -0.40 -16.85 -15.90
CA TRP A 207 -0.40 -18.00 -15.01
C TRP A 207 -1.37 -19.09 -15.49
N PHE A 208 -2.61 -18.72 -15.82
CA PHE A 208 -3.63 -19.68 -16.29
C PHE A 208 -3.23 -20.40 -17.59
N LEU A 209 -2.42 -19.77 -18.46
CA LEU A 209 -1.93 -20.39 -19.69
C LEU A 209 -0.74 -21.35 -19.47
N TYR A 210 0.07 -21.11 -18.45
CA TYR A 210 1.35 -21.82 -18.24
C TYR A 210 1.43 -22.61 -16.93
N TYR A 211 0.37 -22.66 -16.11
CA TYR A 211 0.36 -23.47 -14.90
C TYR A 211 0.37 -24.96 -15.24
N ASP A 212 0.98 -25.74 -14.33
CA ASP A 212 1.03 -27.19 -14.48
C ASP A 212 -0.33 -27.82 -14.14
N ARG A 213 -1.01 -28.32 -15.18
CA ARG A 213 -2.29 -29.03 -15.08
C ARG A 213 -2.21 -30.32 -14.27
N GLN A 214 -1.01 -30.86 -14.05
CA GLN A 214 -0.83 -32.08 -13.26
C GLN A 214 -0.86 -31.79 -11.76
N THR A 215 -0.43 -30.60 -11.35
CA THR A 215 -0.35 -30.19 -9.94
C THR A 215 -1.61 -29.47 -9.46
N THR A 216 -2.30 -28.73 -10.33
CA THR A 216 -3.53 -27.98 -9.99
C THR A 216 -4.70 -28.42 -10.87
N SER A 217 -5.80 -28.86 -10.25
CA SER A 217 -7.04 -29.19 -10.97
C SER A 217 -7.63 -27.94 -11.63
N ASP A 218 -8.21 -28.08 -12.82
CA ASP A 218 -8.87 -26.99 -13.55
C ASP A 218 -9.91 -26.25 -12.69
N PHE A 219 -10.59 -26.96 -11.77
CA PHE A 219 -11.52 -26.36 -10.83
C PHE A 219 -10.85 -25.43 -9.81
N ASN A 220 -9.69 -25.83 -9.27
CA ASN A 220 -8.92 -25.00 -8.34
C ASN A 220 -8.31 -23.78 -9.04
N ALA A 221 -7.85 -23.94 -10.29
CA ALA A 221 -7.36 -22.84 -11.10
C ALA A 221 -8.45 -21.79 -11.34
N LEU A 222 -9.67 -22.21 -11.69
CA LEU A 222 -10.82 -21.32 -11.84
C LEU A 222 -11.19 -20.62 -10.52
N ILE A 223 -11.16 -21.31 -9.39
CA ILE A 223 -11.38 -20.71 -8.07
C ILE A 223 -10.36 -19.59 -7.82
N LEU A 224 -9.06 -19.83 -8.08
CA LEU A 224 -8.02 -18.83 -7.86
C LEU A 224 -8.23 -17.58 -8.72
N VAL A 225 -8.56 -17.75 -10.01
CA VAL A 225 -8.90 -16.62 -10.90
C VAL A 225 -10.12 -15.85 -10.39
N CYS A 226 -11.18 -16.56 -9.97
CA CYS A 226 -12.38 -15.96 -9.39
C CYS A 226 -12.07 -15.20 -8.09
N VAL A 227 -11.21 -15.73 -7.23
CA VAL A 227 -10.79 -15.08 -5.98
C VAL A 227 -10.01 -13.79 -6.27
N VAL A 228 -9.06 -13.82 -7.22
CA VAL A 228 -8.32 -12.61 -7.62
C VAL A 228 -9.26 -11.54 -8.16
N SER A 229 -10.15 -11.92 -9.09
CA SER A 229 -11.10 -11.01 -9.72
C SER A 229 -12.11 -10.42 -8.73
N SER A 230 -12.72 -11.27 -7.88
CA SER A 230 -13.68 -10.83 -6.87
C SER A 230 -13.05 -9.95 -5.79
N SER A 231 -11.84 -10.28 -5.33
CA SER A 231 -11.10 -9.46 -4.36
C SER A 231 -10.79 -8.07 -4.93
N PHE A 232 -10.35 -7.99 -6.19
CA PHE A 232 -10.11 -6.70 -6.84
C PHE A 232 -11.40 -5.90 -7.02
N ALA A 233 -12.49 -6.54 -7.44
CA ALA A 233 -13.80 -5.91 -7.59
C ALA A 233 -14.33 -5.36 -6.25
N LEU A 234 -14.19 -6.12 -5.16
CA LEU A 234 -14.52 -5.66 -3.81
C LEU A 234 -13.67 -4.44 -3.41
N GLY A 235 -12.38 -4.45 -3.73
CA GLY A 235 -11.49 -3.30 -3.53
C GLY A 235 -12.01 -2.04 -4.23
N ILE A 236 -12.36 -2.12 -5.51
CA ILE A 236 -12.94 -1.01 -6.28
C ILE A 236 -14.30 -0.57 -5.72
N PHE A 237 -15.12 -1.50 -5.25
CA PHE A 237 -16.41 -1.18 -4.62
C PHE A 237 -16.24 -0.35 -3.35
N PHE A 238 -15.36 -0.76 -2.43
CA PHE A 238 -15.06 0.02 -1.22
C PHE A 238 -14.43 1.38 -1.53
N MET A 239 -13.62 1.47 -2.57
CA MET A 239 -13.10 2.74 -3.09
C MET A 239 -14.24 3.69 -3.47
N PHE A 240 -15.21 3.21 -4.26
CA PHE A 240 -16.36 4.02 -4.65
C PHE A 240 -17.17 4.49 -3.45
N ILE A 241 -17.43 3.59 -2.48
CA ILE A 241 -18.10 3.95 -1.22
C ILE A 241 -17.35 5.06 -0.50
N TYR A 242 -16.03 4.93 -0.38
CA TYR A 242 -15.20 5.93 0.28
C TYR A 242 -15.33 7.30 -0.41
N TYR A 243 -15.18 7.37 -1.73
CA TYR A 243 -15.23 8.64 -2.46
C TYR A 243 -16.62 9.24 -2.61
N CYS A 244 -17.67 8.42 -2.66
CA CYS A 244 -19.06 8.90 -2.81
C CYS A 244 -19.70 9.31 -1.48
N LEU A 245 -19.41 8.59 -0.39
CA LEU A 245 -20.14 8.76 0.88
C LEU A 245 -19.31 9.35 2.02
N LEU A 246 -17.98 9.18 2.00
CA LEU A 246 -17.14 9.42 3.17
C LEU A 246 -15.99 10.39 2.94
N HIS A 247 -15.65 10.70 1.69
CA HIS A 247 -14.67 11.73 1.38
C HIS A 247 -15.31 13.09 1.74
N PRO A 248 -14.82 13.78 2.78
CA PRO A 248 -15.35 15.10 3.11
C PRO A 248 -15.10 16.00 1.88
N ASN A 249 -16.16 16.69 1.43
CA ASN A 249 -16.04 17.74 0.42
C ASN A 249 -15.07 18.82 0.91
#